data_AF-A0A964L987-F1
#
_entry.id   AF-A0A964L987-F1
#
_cell.length_a   1.000
_cell.length_b   1.000
_cell.length_c   1.000
_cell.angle_alpha   90.00
_cell.angle_beta   90.00
_cell.angle_gamma   90.00
#
_symmetry.space_group_name_H-M   'P 1'
#
loop_
_entity.id
_entity.type
_entity.pdbx_description
1 polymer ?
#
loop_
_entity_poly.entity_id
_entity_poly.type
_entity_poly.pdbx_seq_one_letter_code
_entity_poly.pdbx_strand_id
1 'polypeptide(L)'
;MLILGDDGHYHGRFPWVTASLVVVNVVVYVAQVFLGEPFTNGFSVVPEEITTFTDLNGTKYHKVKLPVDGHFDRKGHFKPVFETKSFPIKHYTGPFPIYLTLLTSIFMHGDVFHLIGNMWFLLVFGRNVECAMSHGRFLAFYVACGICAGLAHVFSDLHSIIPCLGASGAISGIMGAYISIHPFNNIKVWFGWWIGIIEIPALVVIGSWFVLQYHNCPVKSRIATTGYVEALPDPGRFYPIMPKKAGFSRKG
;
A
#
# COMPACT_ATOMS: atom_id res chain seq x y z
N MET A 1 -1.52 17.19 5.11
CA MET A 1 -0.81 17.03 6.38
C MET A 1 0.53 16.38 6.09
N LEU A 2 1.65 17.04 6.40
CA LEU A 2 2.99 16.49 6.18
C LEU A 2 3.71 16.40 7.53
N ILE A 3 4.17 15.20 7.90
CA ILE A 3 4.93 14.99 9.14
C ILE A 3 6.37 15.44 8.91
N LEU A 4 6.88 16.40 9.66
CA LEU A 4 8.22 16.96 9.45
C LEU A 4 9.31 16.28 10.29
N GLY A 5 8.95 15.70 11.44
CA GLY A 5 9.89 15.13 12.40
C GLY A 5 9.28 15.07 13.80
N ASP A 6 10.07 14.64 14.78
CA ASP A 6 9.68 14.61 16.19
C ASP A 6 10.60 15.48 17.06
N ASP A 7 10.20 15.67 18.31
CA ASP A 7 10.96 16.44 19.30
C ASP A 7 12.09 15.65 19.98
N GLY A 8 12.33 14.39 19.60
CA GLY A 8 13.30 13.51 20.22
C GLY A 8 14.73 14.07 20.20
N HIS A 9 15.33 14.19 21.39
CA HIS A 9 16.76 14.52 21.50
C HIS A 9 17.61 13.39 20.92
N TYR A 10 18.32 13.66 19.82
CA TYR A 10 19.17 12.70 19.13
C TYR A 10 20.48 12.43 19.88
N HIS A 11 20.43 11.63 20.93
CA HIS A 11 21.65 11.22 21.63
C HIS A 11 22.27 9.97 20.99
N GLY A 12 23.28 10.18 20.15
CA GLY A 12 24.50 9.36 20.25
C GLY A 12 24.95 8.51 19.06
N ARG A 13 24.16 8.20 18.02
CA ARG A 13 24.63 7.42 16.86
C ARG A 13 23.93 7.82 15.55
N PHE A 14 24.67 7.74 14.45
CA PHE A 14 24.10 7.95 13.10
C PHE A 14 23.25 6.72 12.71
N PRO A 15 22.04 6.90 12.14
CA PRO A 15 21.14 5.80 11.82
C PRO A 15 21.55 5.10 10.50
N TRP A 16 22.67 4.38 10.54
CA TRP A 16 23.25 3.71 9.37
C TRP A 16 22.28 2.72 8.71
N VAL A 17 21.47 2.01 9.50
CA VAL A 17 20.54 1.01 8.95
C VAL A 17 19.36 1.71 8.29
N THR A 18 18.77 2.72 8.92
CA THR A 18 17.69 3.53 8.31
C THR A 18 18.16 4.13 6.99
N ALA A 19 19.34 4.76 6.97
CA ALA A 19 19.91 5.33 5.75
C ALA A 19 20.17 4.26 4.67
N SER A 20 20.71 3.10 5.07
CA SER A 20 20.97 1.99 4.14
C SER A 20 19.68 1.42 3.56
N LEU A 21 18.64 1.26 4.38
CA LEU A 21 17.32 0.81 3.93
C LEU A 21 16.73 1.78 2.91
N VAL A 22 16.85 3.09 3.14
CA VAL A 22 16.40 4.09 2.15
C VAL A 22 17.14 3.92 0.83
N VAL A 23 18.46 3.81 0.86
CA VAL A 23 19.28 3.60 -0.35
C VAL A 23 18.87 2.31 -1.07
N VAL A 24 18.74 1.20 -0.36
CA VAL A 24 18.37 -0.10 -0.95
C VAL A 24 16.99 -0.01 -1.62
N ASN A 25 15.98 0.56 -0.96
CA ASN A 25 14.64 0.70 -1.54
C ASN A 25 14.65 1.58 -2.79
N VAL A 26 15.42 2.68 -2.79
CA VAL A 26 15.57 3.54 -3.97
C VAL A 26 16.26 2.78 -5.11
N VAL A 27 17.35 2.05 -4.84
CA VAL A 27 18.06 1.26 -5.84
C VAL A 27 17.16 0.17 -6.43
N VAL A 28 16.40 -0.55 -5.59
CA VAL A 28 15.44 -1.56 -6.04
C VAL A 28 14.35 -0.93 -6.90
N TYR A 29 13.80 0.21 -6.51
CA TYR A 29 12.81 0.91 -7.33
C TYR A 29 13.37 1.37 -8.67
N VAL A 30 14.59 1.89 -8.70
CA VAL A 30 15.29 2.22 -9.95
C VAL A 30 15.43 0.97 -10.83
N ALA A 31 15.80 -0.18 -10.25
CA ALA A 31 15.83 -1.45 -10.97
C ALA A 31 14.45 -1.86 -11.49
N GLN A 32 13.37 -1.65 -10.73
CA GLN A 32 12.00 -1.89 -11.21
C GLN A 32 11.66 -1.07 -12.45
N VAL A 33 12.07 0.20 -12.49
CA VAL A 33 11.84 1.08 -13.64
C VAL A 33 12.62 0.61 -14.87
N PHE A 34 13.86 0.15 -14.71
CA PHE A 34 14.70 -0.29 -15.82
C PHE A 34 14.37 -1.72 -16.31
N LEU A 35 14.04 -2.63 -15.40
CA LEU A 35 13.82 -4.05 -15.68
C LEU A 35 12.33 -4.37 -15.95
N GLY A 36 11.42 -3.46 -15.58
CA GLY A 36 10.00 -3.52 -15.90
C GLY A 36 9.20 -4.57 -15.13
N GLU A 37 8.06 -4.96 -15.73
CA GLU A 37 7.12 -5.92 -15.15
C GLU A 37 7.74 -7.27 -14.78
N PRO A 38 8.66 -7.88 -15.56
CA PRO A 38 9.23 -9.18 -15.20
C PRO A 38 9.92 -9.17 -13.84
N PHE A 39 10.67 -8.10 -13.55
CA PHE A 39 11.33 -7.94 -12.26
C PHE A 39 10.33 -7.61 -11.15
N THR A 40 9.39 -6.70 -11.41
CA THR A 40 8.42 -6.29 -10.39
C THR A 40 7.48 -7.43 -10.01
N ASN A 41 6.88 -8.12 -10.98
CA ASN A 41 5.90 -9.16 -10.69
C ASN A 41 6.56 -10.48 -10.26
N GLY A 42 7.75 -10.82 -10.79
CA GLY A 42 8.45 -12.06 -10.40
C GLY A 42 8.98 -12.04 -8.96
N PHE A 43 9.36 -10.86 -8.43
CA PHE A 43 9.90 -10.75 -7.07
C PHE A 43 8.87 -10.31 -6.03
N SER A 44 7.61 -10.09 -6.44
CA SER A 44 6.51 -9.69 -5.55
C SER A 44 5.91 -10.92 -4.89
N VAL A 45 5.32 -10.75 -3.71
CA VAL A 45 4.63 -11.86 -3.07
C VAL A 45 3.24 -12.01 -3.68
N VAL A 46 2.94 -13.20 -4.18
CA VAL A 46 1.59 -13.56 -4.62
C VAL A 46 1.00 -14.56 -3.62
N PRO A 47 -0.14 -14.26 -2.98
CA PRO A 47 -0.74 -15.15 -1.99
C PRO A 47 -0.96 -16.58 -2.46
N GLU A 48 -1.45 -16.77 -3.70
CA GLU A 48 -1.65 -18.11 -4.26
C GLU A 48 -0.33 -18.89 -4.42
N GLU A 49 0.79 -18.24 -4.77
CA GLU A 49 2.10 -18.90 -4.91
C GLU A 49 2.63 -19.41 -3.56
N ILE A 50 2.43 -18.61 -2.50
CA ILE A 50 2.82 -18.97 -1.13
C ILE A 50 1.98 -20.13 -0.59
N THR A 51 0.67 -20.15 -0.87
CA THR A 51 -0.23 -21.18 -0.34
C THR A 51 -0.19 -22.48 -1.12
N THR A 52 0.05 -22.41 -2.44
CA THR A 52 0.10 -23.59 -3.33
C THR A 52 1.52 -24.11 -3.58
N PHE A 53 2.55 -23.41 -3.09
CA PHE A 53 3.97 -23.72 -3.31
C PHE A 53 4.32 -23.83 -4.80
N THR A 54 3.53 -23.17 -5.66
CA THR A 54 3.64 -23.26 -7.12
C THR A 54 3.80 -21.86 -7.67
N ASP A 55 4.90 -21.64 -8.40
CA ASP A 55 5.18 -20.37 -9.07
C ASP A 55 4.21 -20.17 -10.25
N LEU A 56 3.51 -19.04 -10.28
CA LEU A 56 2.58 -18.76 -11.37
C LEU A 56 3.38 -18.20 -12.55
N ASN A 57 2.99 -18.60 -13.75
CA ASN A 57 3.59 -18.09 -14.98
C ASN A 57 2.53 -17.82 -16.05
N GLY A 58 2.81 -16.87 -16.92
CA GLY A 58 1.93 -16.43 -17.99
C GLY A 58 0.81 -15.50 -17.50
N THR A 59 -0.22 -15.33 -18.33
CA THR A 59 -1.32 -14.41 -18.02
C THR A 59 -2.44 -15.12 -17.27
N LYS A 60 -2.79 -14.62 -16.09
CA LYS A 60 -3.97 -15.00 -15.30
C LYS A 60 -5.01 -13.89 -15.36
N TYR A 61 -6.26 -14.21 -15.03
CA TYR A 61 -7.36 -13.23 -15.13
C TYR A 61 -8.01 -13.01 -13.77
N HIS A 62 -7.95 -11.76 -13.29
CA HIS A 62 -8.66 -11.34 -12.09
C HIS A 62 -10.06 -10.85 -12.45
N LYS A 63 -11.09 -11.43 -11.80
CA LYS A 63 -12.50 -11.13 -12.08
C LYS A 63 -13.04 -10.15 -11.05
N VAL A 64 -13.51 -8.99 -11.50
CA VAL A 64 -14.11 -7.96 -10.65
C VAL A 64 -15.57 -7.77 -11.02
N LYS A 65 -16.45 -7.79 -10.02
CA LYS A 65 -17.88 -7.45 -10.18
C LYS A 65 -18.04 -5.94 -10.02
N LEU A 66 -18.38 -5.26 -11.10
CA LEU A 66 -18.56 -3.81 -11.13
C LEU A 66 -20.05 -3.46 -11.29
N PRO A 67 -20.59 -2.51 -10.53
CA PRO A 67 -21.94 -2.00 -10.77
C PRO A 67 -21.93 -1.22 -12.09
N VAL A 68 -22.74 -1.63 -13.05
CA VAL A 68 -22.82 -0.99 -14.38
C VAL A 68 -24.13 -0.26 -14.61
N ASP A 69 -25.18 -0.69 -13.92
CA ASP A 69 -26.51 -0.09 -13.97
C ASP A 69 -27.26 -0.40 -12.67
N GLY A 70 -28.52 0.00 -12.57
CA GLY A 70 -29.41 -0.44 -11.51
C GLY A 70 -30.85 -0.03 -11.75
N HIS A 71 -31.76 -0.71 -11.06
CA HIS A 71 -33.19 -0.39 -11.09
C HIS A 71 -33.70 -0.18 -9.68
N PHE A 72 -34.73 0.66 -9.52
CA PHE A 72 -35.43 0.78 -8.25
C PHE A 72 -36.50 -0.31 -8.15
N ASP A 73 -36.55 -1.00 -7.00
CA ASP A 73 -37.65 -1.91 -6.72
C ASP A 73 -38.96 -1.14 -6.47
N ARG A 74 -40.09 -1.86 -6.40
CA ARG A 74 -41.42 -1.26 -6.17
C ARG A 74 -41.54 -0.53 -4.82
N LYS A 75 -40.58 -0.71 -3.90
CA LYS A 75 -40.50 -0.07 -2.58
C LYS A 75 -39.51 1.11 -2.57
N GLY A 76 -38.90 1.44 -3.71
CA GLY A 76 -37.94 2.54 -3.83
C GLY A 76 -36.51 2.20 -3.42
N HIS A 77 -36.15 0.91 -3.25
CA HIS A 77 -34.75 0.54 -3.00
C HIS A 77 -33.99 0.37 -4.31
N PHE A 78 -32.81 0.98 -4.40
CA PHE A 78 -31.92 0.79 -5.54
C PHE A 78 -31.32 -0.63 -5.55
N LYS A 79 -31.47 -1.32 -6.67
CA LYS A 79 -30.92 -2.66 -6.96
C LYS A 79 -29.85 -2.53 -8.04
N PRO A 80 -28.55 -2.52 -7.67
CA PRO A 80 -27.48 -2.46 -8.65
C PRO A 80 -27.40 -3.74 -9.49
N VAL A 81 -27.17 -3.59 -10.78
CA VAL A 81 -26.82 -4.64 -11.74
C VAL A 81 -25.30 -4.68 -11.84
N PHE A 82 -24.72 -5.86 -11.62
CA PHE A 82 -23.28 -6.06 -11.66
C PHE A 82 -22.86 -6.79 -12.93
N GLU A 83 -21.81 -6.31 -13.57
CA GLU A 83 -21.11 -7.00 -14.66
C GLU A 83 -19.76 -7.50 -14.16
N THR A 84 -19.36 -8.71 -14.59
CA THR A 84 -18.04 -9.25 -14.25
C THR A 84 -17.05 -8.90 -15.35
N LYS A 85 -16.10 -8.03 -15.05
CA LYS A 85 -14.96 -7.75 -15.95
C LYS A 85 -13.76 -8.58 -15.55
N SER A 86 -13.03 -9.07 -16.55
CA SER A 86 -11.80 -9.85 -16.36
C SER A 86 -10.61 -8.99 -16.75
N PHE A 87 -9.63 -8.88 -15.85
CA PHE A 87 -8.41 -8.11 -16.06
C PHE A 87 -7.21 -9.05 -16.15
N PRO A 88 -6.38 -8.96 -17.20
CA PRO A 88 -5.19 -9.79 -17.34
C PRO A 88 -4.10 -9.33 -16.37
N ILE A 89 -3.48 -10.29 -15.69
CA ILE A 89 -2.31 -10.11 -14.82
C ILE A 89 -1.22 -11.03 -15.34
N LYS A 90 -0.06 -10.47 -15.70
CA LYS A 90 1.10 -11.25 -16.15
C LYS A 90 1.95 -11.66 -14.95
N HIS A 91 2.11 -12.97 -14.79
CA HIS A 91 3.03 -13.57 -13.83
C HIS A 91 4.31 -13.98 -14.55
N TYR A 92 5.43 -13.87 -13.82
CA TYR A 92 6.76 -14.18 -14.30
C TYR A 92 7.45 -15.03 -13.25
N THR A 93 8.40 -15.84 -13.69
CA THR A 93 9.15 -16.73 -12.79
C THR A 93 9.84 -15.95 -11.69
N GLY A 94 9.53 -16.32 -10.45
CA GLY A 94 10.10 -15.70 -9.27
C GLY A 94 11.41 -16.33 -8.80
N PRO A 95 11.97 -15.82 -7.69
CA PRO A 95 13.14 -16.42 -7.06
C PRO A 95 12.84 -17.81 -6.50
N PHE A 96 13.83 -18.70 -6.55
CA PHE A 96 13.79 -19.99 -5.86
C PHE A 96 14.61 -19.93 -4.56
N PRO A 97 14.05 -20.27 -3.38
CA PRO A 97 12.67 -20.76 -3.16
C PRO A 97 11.61 -19.63 -3.21
N ILE A 98 10.36 -19.99 -3.55
CA ILE A 98 9.21 -19.05 -3.71
C ILE A 98 9.04 -18.13 -2.50
N TYR A 99 9.28 -18.62 -1.28
CA TYR A 99 9.19 -17.85 -0.04
C TYR A 99 10.12 -16.64 0.03
N LEU A 100 11.15 -16.57 -0.82
CA LEU A 100 12.01 -15.40 -0.90
C LEU A 100 11.24 -14.16 -1.34
N THR A 101 10.11 -14.33 -2.05
CA THR A 101 9.20 -13.22 -2.40
C THR A 101 8.64 -12.49 -1.17
N LEU A 102 8.49 -13.15 -0.02
CA LEU A 102 8.10 -12.49 1.24
C LEU A 102 9.17 -11.49 1.73
N LEU A 103 10.44 -11.73 1.39
CA LEU A 103 11.54 -10.84 1.72
C LEU A 103 11.73 -9.77 0.64
N THR A 104 11.75 -10.16 -0.64
CA THR A 104 12.05 -9.23 -1.74
C THR A 104 10.93 -8.22 -1.96
N SER A 105 9.67 -8.61 -1.74
CA SER A 105 8.52 -7.71 -1.85
C SER A 105 8.56 -6.53 -0.88
N ILE A 106 9.26 -6.66 0.27
CA ILE A 106 9.44 -5.59 1.28
C ILE A 106 10.17 -4.39 0.66
N PHE A 107 11.00 -4.60 -0.36
CA PHE A 107 11.83 -3.55 -0.94
C PHE A 107 11.26 -2.95 -2.24
N MET A 108 10.17 -3.51 -2.75
CA MET A 108 9.57 -3.09 -4.02
C MET A 108 8.45 -2.08 -3.83
N HIS A 109 8.26 -1.20 -4.81
CA HIS A 109 7.26 -0.14 -4.77
C HIS A 109 6.47 -0.05 -6.08
N GLY A 110 5.18 0.24 -5.96
CA GLY A 110 4.27 0.23 -7.11
C GLY A 110 4.36 1.48 -7.98
N ASP A 111 4.77 2.59 -7.37
CA ASP A 111 4.93 3.89 -8.01
C ASP A 111 5.86 4.77 -7.17
N VAL A 112 6.24 5.92 -7.73
CA VAL A 112 7.20 6.84 -7.12
C VAL A 112 6.64 7.49 -5.85
N PHE A 113 5.34 7.75 -5.77
CA PHE A 113 4.71 8.34 -4.59
C PHE A 113 4.63 7.32 -3.45
N HIS A 114 4.39 6.05 -3.76
CA HIS A 114 4.46 4.97 -2.80
C HIS A 114 5.88 4.85 -2.20
N LEU A 115 6.93 4.93 -3.03
CA LEU A 115 8.32 4.97 -2.56
C LEU A 115 8.58 6.20 -1.67
N ILE A 116 8.28 7.40 -2.16
CA ILE A 116 8.52 8.65 -1.42
C ILE A 116 7.81 8.62 -0.07
N GLY A 117 6.55 8.18 -0.04
CA GLY A 117 5.79 8.02 1.20
C GLY A 117 6.50 7.09 2.18
N ASN A 118 6.83 5.87 1.75
CA ASN A 118 7.51 4.90 2.62
C ASN A 118 8.84 5.44 3.16
N MET A 119 9.67 6.03 2.30
CA MET A 119 10.97 6.55 2.71
C MET A 119 10.82 7.75 3.65
N TRP A 120 9.81 8.59 3.44
CA TRP A 120 9.50 9.71 4.33
C TRP A 120 9.17 9.22 5.76
N PHE A 121 8.26 8.26 5.89
CA PHE A 121 7.91 7.69 7.20
C PHE A 121 9.11 6.96 7.85
N LEU A 122 9.89 6.22 7.05
CA LEU A 122 11.09 5.55 7.55
C LEU A 122 12.14 6.55 8.06
N LEU A 123 12.34 7.67 7.39
CA LEU A 123 13.28 8.72 7.82
C LEU A 123 12.83 9.42 9.10
N VAL A 124 11.53 9.71 9.22
CA VAL A 124 10.96 10.36 10.40
C VAL A 124 11.05 9.47 11.64
N PHE A 125 10.62 8.21 11.53
CA PHE A 125 10.46 7.34 12.71
C PHE A 125 11.61 6.35 12.91
N GLY A 126 12.25 5.91 11.82
CA GLY A 126 13.26 4.86 11.84
C GLY A 126 14.47 5.21 12.70
N ARG A 127 14.94 6.47 12.65
CA ARG A 127 16.10 6.92 13.42
C ARG A 127 15.94 6.69 14.91
N ASN A 128 14.81 7.07 15.49
CA ASN A 128 14.61 6.99 16.94
C ASN A 128 14.47 5.54 17.40
N VAL A 129 13.77 4.72 16.60
CA VAL A 129 13.64 3.29 16.85
C VAL A 129 15.00 2.57 16.71
N GLU A 130 15.81 2.94 15.72
CA GLU A 130 17.16 2.38 15.52
C GLU A 130 18.10 2.73 16.67
N CYS A 131 18.07 3.98 17.15
CA CYS A 131 18.82 4.40 18.33
C CYS A 131 18.41 3.61 19.58
N ALA A 132 17.12 3.33 19.76
CA ALA A 132 16.60 2.57 20.89
C ALA A 132 16.93 1.06 20.81
N MET A 133 16.94 0.48 19.61
CA MET A 133 17.11 -0.97 19.42
C MET A 133 18.54 -1.41 19.09
N SER A 134 19.44 -0.51 18.69
CA SER A 134 20.71 -0.78 17.98
C SER A 134 20.51 -1.27 16.54
N HIS A 135 21.53 -1.07 15.70
CA HIS A 135 21.52 -1.35 14.26
C HIS A 135 21.02 -2.76 13.89
N GLY A 136 21.61 -3.81 14.47
CA GLY A 136 21.29 -5.19 14.11
C GLY A 136 19.86 -5.60 14.50
N ARG A 137 19.41 -5.22 15.69
CA ARG A 137 18.04 -5.53 16.14
C ARG A 137 17.00 -4.74 15.35
N PHE A 138 17.29 -3.48 14.99
CA PHE A 138 16.43 -2.69 14.15
C PHE A 138 16.26 -3.30 12.75
N LEU A 139 17.35 -3.76 12.13
CA LEU A 139 17.26 -4.45 10.83
C LEU A 139 16.41 -5.73 10.92
N ALA A 140 16.68 -6.57 11.93
CA ALA A 140 15.91 -7.79 12.15
C ALA A 140 14.42 -7.48 12.40
N PHE A 141 14.13 -6.42 13.16
CA PHE A 141 12.77 -5.97 13.42
C PHE A 141 12.07 -5.47 12.15
N TYR A 142 12.74 -4.66 11.32
CA TYR A 142 12.21 -4.21 10.02
C TYR A 142 11.81 -5.40 9.14
N VAL A 143 12.72 -6.36 8.97
CA VAL A 143 12.48 -7.55 8.15
C VAL A 143 11.37 -8.41 8.74
N ALA A 144 11.37 -8.65 10.05
CA ALA A 144 10.34 -9.43 10.73
C ALA A 144 8.94 -8.80 10.57
N CYS A 145 8.81 -7.48 10.76
CA CYS A 145 7.56 -6.77 10.55
C CYS A 145 7.09 -6.85 9.10
N GLY A 146 8.01 -6.71 8.13
CA GLY A 146 7.68 -6.87 6.71
C GLY A 146 7.18 -8.27 6.37
N ILE A 147 7.86 -9.32 6.83
CA ILE A 147 7.43 -10.71 6.62
C ILE A 147 6.08 -10.97 7.29
N CYS A 148 5.89 -10.55 8.54
CA CYS A 148 4.61 -10.71 9.24
C CYS A 148 3.46 -10.00 8.52
N ALA A 149 3.69 -8.80 7.99
CA ALA A 149 2.71 -8.07 7.20
C ALA A 149 2.40 -8.78 5.87
N GLY A 150 3.44 -9.28 5.19
CA GLY A 150 3.28 -10.09 3.98
C GLY A 150 2.44 -11.34 4.24
N LEU A 151 2.74 -12.09 5.30
CA LEU A 151 1.96 -13.25 5.71
C LEU A 151 0.53 -12.88 6.10
N ALA A 152 0.32 -11.80 6.87
CA ALA A 152 -1.02 -11.32 7.20
C ALA A 152 -1.83 -10.99 5.93
N HIS A 153 -1.19 -10.42 4.91
CA HIS A 153 -1.81 -10.20 3.61
C HIS A 153 -2.17 -11.53 2.91
N VAL A 154 -1.24 -12.50 2.88
CA VAL A 154 -1.50 -13.84 2.33
C VAL A 154 -2.71 -14.50 3.01
N PHE A 155 -2.78 -14.46 4.35
CA PHE A 155 -3.89 -15.04 5.11
C PHE A 155 -5.23 -14.30 4.91
N SER A 156 -5.21 -13.05 4.45
CA SER A 156 -6.42 -12.30 4.15
C SER A 156 -7.09 -12.72 2.84
N ASP A 157 -6.34 -13.34 1.92
CA ASP A 157 -6.85 -13.93 0.68
C ASP A 157 -5.88 -14.98 0.12
N LEU A 158 -6.07 -16.23 0.56
CA LEU A 158 -5.19 -17.35 0.24
C LEU A 158 -5.10 -17.68 -1.27
N HIS A 159 -6.08 -17.24 -2.06
CA HIS A 159 -6.20 -17.52 -3.49
C HIS A 159 -6.03 -16.27 -4.35
N SER A 160 -5.45 -15.20 -3.80
CA SER A 160 -5.17 -13.99 -4.58
C SER A 160 -4.03 -14.23 -5.56
N ILE A 161 -4.31 -13.98 -6.83
CA ILE A 161 -3.31 -13.86 -7.92
C ILE A 161 -2.74 -12.45 -8.04
N ILE A 162 -3.12 -11.52 -7.17
CA ILE A 162 -2.65 -10.13 -7.27
C ILE A 162 -1.30 -10.03 -6.56
N PRO A 163 -0.21 -9.64 -7.25
CA PRO A 163 1.07 -9.43 -6.61
C PRO A 163 1.00 -8.28 -5.59
N CYS A 164 1.59 -8.50 -4.42
CA CYS A 164 1.69 -7.53 -3.34
C CYS A 164 3.16 -7.16 -3.12
N LEU A 165 3.40 -5.87 -2.90
CA LEU A 165 4.72 -5.31 -2.69
C LEU A 165 4.65 -4.03 -1.86
N GLY A 166 5.74 -3.69 -1.16
CA GLY A 166 5.84 -2.46 -0.38
C GLY A 166 6.55 -2.64 0.96
N ALA A 167 7.32 -1.61 1.33
CA ALA A 167 7.91 -1.47 2.66
C ALA A 167 6.88 -1.11 3.75
N SER A 168 5.65 -0.77 3.37
CA SER A 168 4.63 -0.19 4.24
C SER A 168 4.28 -1.06 5.47
N GLY A 169 4.30 -2.39 5.32
CA GLY A 169 4.11 -3.31 6.44
C GLY A 169 5.23 -3.25 7.48
N ALA A 170 6.49 -3.21 7.01
CA ALA A 170 7.66 -3.07 7.87
C ALA A 170 7.67 -1.70 8.58
N ILE A 171 7.36 -0.63 7.85
CA ILE A 171 7.30 0.74 8.36
C ILE A 171 6.15 0.91 9.36
N SER A 172 5.00 0.27 9.15
CA SER A 172 3.91 0.24 10.13
C SER A 172 4.37 -0.39 11.44
N GLY A 173 5.18 -1.47 11.38
CA GLY A 173 5.83 -2.04 12.55
C GLY A 173 6.76 -1.07 13.27
N ILE A 174 7.58 -0.32 12.52
CA ILE A 174 8.44 0.76 13.07
C ILE A 174 7.61 1.84 13.74
N MET A 175 6.51 2.29 13.13
CA MET A 175 5.60 3.28 13.71
C MET A 175 4.97 2.76 15.01
N GLY A 176 4.60 1.48 15.07
CA GLY A 176 4.12 0.83 16.29
C GLY A 176 5.17 0.78 17.41
N ALA A 177 6.42 0.42 17.06
CA ALA A 177 7.54 0.46 18.00
C ALA A 177 7.82 1.88 18.48
N TYR A 178 7.75 2.86 17.58
CA TYR A 178 7.93 4.27 17.91
C TYR A 178 6.91 4.75 18.96
N ILE A 179 5.61 4.48 18.79
CA ILE A 179 4.61 4.84 19.81
C ILE A 179 4.92 4.16 21.14
N SER A 180 5.39 2.91 21.12
CA SER A 180 5.67 2.14 22.34
C SER A 180 6.84 2.73 23.13
N ILE A 181 7.83 3.33 22.44
CA ILE A 181 9.01 3.94 23.06
C ILE A 181 8.75 5.42 23.42
N HIS A 182 8.04 6.15 22.55
CA HIS A 182 7.85 7.59 22.61
C HIS A 182 6.38 8.02 22.46
N PRO A 183 5.46 7.54 23.31
CA PRO A 183 4.01 7.77 23.13
C PRO A 183 3.60 9.24 23.26
N PHE A 184 4.34 10.01 24.08
CA PHE A 184 4.05 11.40 24.40
C PHE A 184 4.98 12.41 23.72
N ASN A 185 5.93 11.96 22.88
CA ASN A 185 6.72 12.89 22.06
C ASN A 185 5.77 13.60 21.09
N ASN A 186 5.94 14.90 20.89
CA ASN A 186 5.20 15.54 19.81
C ASN A 186 5.90 15.29 18.48
N ILE A 187 5.05 15.15 17.48
CA ILE A 187 5.40 15.09 16.08
C ILE A 187 5.05 16.46 15.50
N LYS A 188 6.02 17.06 14.81
CA LYS A 188 5.83 18.29 14.05
C LYS A 188 5.08 17.97 12.78
N VAL A 189 3.92 18.56 12.62
CA VAL A 189 3.02 18.33 11.51
C VAL A 189 2.76 19.65 10.80
N TRP A 190 3.11 19.72 9.52
CA TRP A 190 2.75 20.84 8.67
C TRP A 190 1.33 20.64 8.12
N PHE A 191 0.45 21.61 8.40
CA PHE A 191 -0.96 21.57 8.01
C PHE A 191 -1.29 22.56 6.88
N GLY A 192 -0.28 22.96 6.10
CA GLY A 192 -0.42 23.89 4.98
C GLY A 192 -0.05 25.33 5.34
N TRP A 193 0.02 26.19 4.32
CA TRP A 193 0.49 27.58 4.46
C TRP A 193 -0.35 28.44 5.42
N TRP A 194 -1.65 28.15 5.53
CA TRP A 194 -2.60 28.94 6.33
C TRP A 194 -2.58 28.63 7.84
N ILE A 195 -2.17 27.41 8.21
CA ILE A 195 -2.16 26.94 9.62
C ILE A 195 -0.73 26.86 10.16
N GLY A 196 0.26 26.57 9.30
CA GLY A 196 1.65 26.44 9.70
C GLY A 196 1.98 25.06 10.27
N ILE A 197 2.97 25.03 11.18
CA ILE A 197 3.45 23.81 11.82
C ILE A 197 2.80 23.71 13.20
N ILE A 198 2.17 22.56 13.47
CA ILE A 198 1.59 22.22 14.75
C ILE A 198 2.29 21.00 15.34
N GLU A 199 2.42 20.96 16.65
CA GLU A 199 2.99 19.84 17.39
C GLU A 199 1.86 19.00 17.96
N ILE A 200 1.79 17.73 17.57
CA ILE A 200 0.73 16.81 17.99
C ILE A 200 1.39 15.58 18.63
N PRO A 201 0.89 15.07 19.78
CA PRO A 201 1.42 13.85 20.37
C PRO A 201 1.46 12.68 19.39
N ALA A 202 2.56 11.92 19.42
CA ALA A 202 2.80 10.81 18.51
C ALA A 202 1.68 9.76 18.52
N LEU A 203 1.15 9.45 19.71
CA LEU A 203 0.03 8.54 19.87
C LEU A 203 -1.20 9.01 19.08
N VAL A 204 -1.47 10.32 19.02
CA VAL A 204 -2.62 10.87 18.29
C VAL A 204 -2.38 10.80 16.79
N VAL A 205 -1.21 11.24 16.31
CA VAL A 205 -0.89 11.24 14.86
C VAL A 205 -0.85 9.82 14.31
N ILE A 206 -0.07 8.94 14.92
CA ILE A 206 0.13 7.58 14.41
C ILE A 206 -1.09 6.71 14.72
N GLY A 207 -1.72 6.87 15.89
CA GLY A 207 -2.94 6.14 16.24
C GLY A 207 -4.11 6.49 15.31
N SER A 208 -4.32 7.77 15.00
CA SER A 208 -5.33 8.18 14.02
C SER A 208 -5.02 7.65 12.62
N TRP A 209 -3.75 7.59 12.23
CA TRP A 209 -3.35 6.98 10.96
C TRP A 209 -3.76 5.50 10.89
N PHE A 210 -3.48 4.70 11.94
CA PHE A 210 -3.92 3.29 11.96
C PHE A 210 -5.44 3.14 11.93
N VAL A 211 -6.17 3.98 12.67
CA VAL A 211 -7.64 3.99 12.66
C VAL A 211 -8.16 4.30 11.25
N LEU A 212 -7.59 5.30 10.58
CA LEU A 212 -7.96 5.63 9.21
C LEU A 212 -7.60 4.51 8.24
N GLN A 213 -6.44 3.87 8.38
CA GLN A 213 -6.06 2.72 7.54
C GLN A 213 -7.00 1.54 7.73
N TYR A 214 -7.51 1.30 8.94
CA TYR A 214 -8.51 0.27 9.19
C TYR A 214 -9.87 0.60 8.56
N HIS A 215 -10.35 1.84 8.69
CA HIS A 215 -11.64 2.26 8.12
C HIS A 215 -11.59 2.41 6.59
N ASN A 216 -10.47 2.90 6.08
CA ASN A 216 -10.20 3.05 4.66
C ASN A 216 -9.63 1.76 4.06
N CYS A 217 -9.42 0.70 4.85
CA CYS A 217 -9.14 -0.63 4.34
C CYS A 217 -10.30 -0.97 3.43
N PRO A 218 -10.11 -1.06 2.11
CA PRO A 218 -11.21 -1.30 1.22
C PRO A 218 -11.63 -2.76 1.38
N VAL A 219 -12.53 -3.03 2.32
CA VAL A 219 -13.19 -4.34 2.50
C VAL A 219 -13.87 -4.78 1.19
N LYS A 220 -13.97 -3.90 0.17
CA LYS A 220 -14.65 -4.12 -1.10
C LYS A 220 -13.98 -3.57 -2.38
N SER A 221 -12.70 -3.19 -2.39
CA SER A 221 -12.01 -2.89 -3.66
C SER A 221 -10.61 -3.47 -3.71
N ARG A 222 -10.54 -4.75 -4.11
CA ARG A 222 -9.32 -5.37 -4.64
C ARG A 222 -9.06 -4.78 -6.03
N ILE A 223 -8.41 -3.63 -6.10
CA ILE A 223 -7.77 -3.14 -7.34
C ILE A 223 -6.37 -2.68 -6.93
N ALA A 224 -5.38 -3.29 -7.58
CA ALA A 224 -3.99 -3.32 -7.18
C ALA A 224 -3.32 -1.94 -7.13
N THR A 225 -2.45 -1.78 -6.12
CA THR A 225 -1.47 -0.68 -5.99
C THR A 225 -0.28 -0.85 -6.94
N THR A 226 -0.47 -1.48 -8.09
CA THR A 226 0.58 -1.76 -9.08
C THR A 226 -0.09 -1.96 -10.44
N GLY A 227 0.00 -0.95 -11.31
CA GLY A 227 -0.21 -1.12 -12.76
C GLY A 227 -1.57 -0.72 -13.38
N TYR A 228 -2.61 -0.36 -12.62
CA TYR A 228 -3.93 -0.09 -13.23
C TYR A 228 -4.18 1.37 -13.68
N VAL A 229 -3.22 2.27 -13.49
CA VAL A 229 -3.36 3.66 -13.96
C VAL A 229 -3.23 3.77 -15.49
N GLU A 230 -2.66 2.77 -16.17
CA GLU A 230 -2.46 2.80 -17.63
C GLU A 230 -3.57 2.10 -18.45
N ALA A 231 -4.50 1.39 -17.80
CA ALA A 231 -5.55 0.62 -18.50
C ALA A 231 -6.95 1.26 -18.44
N LEU A 232 -7.07 2.51 -17.97
CA LEU A 232 -8.28 3.31 -18.13
C LEU A 232 -8.12 4.20 -19.36
N PRO A 233 -8.92 4.01 -20.43
CA PRO A 233 -8.99 5.00 -21.48
C PRO A 233 -9.64 6.26 -20.88
N ASP A 234 -8.82 7.30 -20.78
CA ASP A 234 -9.20 8.71 -20.63
C ASP A 234 -9.77 9.13 -19.25
N PRO A 235 -8.99 9.84 -18.42
CA PRO A 235 -9.47 10.48 -17.18
C PRO A 235 -10.46 11.64 -17.44
N GLY A 236 -10.76 11.98 -18.70
CA GLY A 236 -11.68 13.03 -19.10
C GLY A 236 -13.15 12.64 -19.23
N ARG A 237 -13.52 11.35 -19.12
CA ARG A 237 -14.92 10.92 -19.28
C ARG A 237 -15.60 10.69 -17.93
N PHE A 238 -16.04 11.79 -17.32
CA PHE A 238 -17.17 11.72 -16.40
C PHE A 238 -18.32 11.04 -17.15
N TYR A 239 -18.71 9.82 -16.76
CA TYR A 239 -20.01 9.28 -17.14
C TYR A 239 -21.03 10.00 -16.25
N PRO A 240 -21.79 10.98 -16.77
CA PRO A 240 -22.83 11.59 -15.96
C PRO A 240 -23.84 10.49 -15.63
N ILE A 241 -23.98 10.20 -14.35
CA ILE A 241 -25.17 9.54 -13.80
C ILE A 241 -26.29 10.58 -13.90
N MET A 242 -26.80 10.80 -15.12
CA MET A 242 -28.07 11.48 -15.30
C MET A 242 -29.04 10.49 -15.92
N PRO A 243 -30.24 10.31 -15.32
CA PRO A 243 -31.29 9.55 -15.97
C PRO A 243 -31.63 10.27 -17.28
N LYS A 244 -31.63 9.53 -18.40
CA LYS A 244 -32.25 10.01 -19.64
C LYS A 244 -33.69 10.42 -19.27
N LYS A 245 -33.99 11.72 -19.36
CA LYS A 245 -35.35 12.23 -19.23
C LYS A 245 -36.24 11.40 -20.17
N ALA A 246 -37.22 10.72 -19.60
CA ALA A 246 -38.28 10.08 -20.35
C ALA A 246 -38.91 11.13 -21.28
N GLY A 247 -38.85 10.89 -22.58
CA GLY A 247 -39.53 11.71 -23.57
C GLY A 247 -41.03 11.68 -23.30
N PHE A 248 -41.59 12.81 -22.89
CA PHE A 248 -43.02 13.03 -22.86
C PHE A 248 -43.52 13.07 -24.31
N SER A 249 -44.06 11.95 -24.80
CA SER A 249 -44.85 11.91 -26.02
C SER A 249 -46.16 12.66 -25.76
N ARG A 250 -46.22 13.95 -26.13
CA ARG A 250 -47.50 14.63 -26.35
C ARG A 250 -48.16 14.00 -27.57
N LYS A 251 -49.17 13.15 -27.36
CA LYS A 251 -50.21 12.92 -28.36
C LYS A 251 -51.24 14.03 -28.22
N GLY A 252 -51.59 14.65 -29.35
CA GLY A 252 -52.73 15.55 -29.47
C GLY A 252 -54.05 14.80 -29.43
#